data_AF-A0A3P1T9U4-F1
#
_entry.id   AF-A0A3P1T9U4-F1
#
_cell.length_a   1.000
_cell.length_b   1.000
_cell.length_c   1.000
_cell.angle_alpha   90.00
_cell.angle_beta   90.00
_cell.angle_gamma   90.00
#
_symmetry.space_group_name_H-M   'P 1'
#
loop_
_entity.id
_entity.type
_entity.pdbx_description
1 polymer ?
#
loop_
_entity_poly.entity_id
_entity_poly.type
_entity_poly.pdbx_seq_one_letter_code
_entity_poly.pdbx_strand_id
1 'polypeptide(L)'
;MNEYDRTLIETTKSHRERLTSAFIHGRLQERHKVNSNVNRLLGSFILAAVIGMACLGTGFVLGLLQRQKQTQAITAFMQAMSSNPIKPGDGWVEVEDTVLLHNPETGIYIDSRTGFHVDPETMLATDPQGRTIDVRLGWYFDPETGYYTDPASGLRIDPETLQVVEEK
;
A
#
# COMPACT_ATOMS: atom_id res chain seq x y z
N MET A 1 -26.01 -50.08 24.84
CA MET A 1 -26.62 -49.06 25.72
C MET A 1 -27.95 -49.63 26.17
N ASN A 2 -28.16 -49.78 27.48
CA ASN A 2 -29.29 -50.52 28.01
C ASN A 2 -30.58 -49.68 27.91
N GLU A 3 -31.76 -50.32 27.78
CA GLU A 3 -33.06 -49.62 27.64
C GLU A 3 -33.31 -48.65 28.82
N TYR A 4 -32.81 -49.05 29.99
CA TYR A 4 -32.81 -48.26 31.22
C TYR A 4 -31.99 -46.96 31.11
N ASP A 5 -30.79 -47.01 30.51
CA ASP A 5 -29.94 -45.82 30.37
C ASP A 5 -30.57 -44.81 29.41
N ARG A 6 -31.20 -45.31 28.34
CA ARG A 6 -31.86 -44.46 27.33
C ARG A 6 -33.06 -43.74 27.92
N THR A 7 -33.87 -44.44 28.71
CA THR A 7 -35.00 -43.85 29.43
C THR A 7 -34.55 -42.84 30.49
N LEU A 8 -33.42 -43.07 31.17
CA LEU A 8 -32.83 -42.10 32.10
C LEU A 8 -32.32 -40.83 31.40
N ILE A 9 -31.66 -40.98 30.24
CA ILE A 9 -31.19 -39.83 29.45
C ILE A 9 -32.37 -39.02 28.91
N GLU A 10 -33.43 -39.66 28.42
CA GLU A 10 -34.60 -38.94 27.92
C GLU A 10 -35.37 -38.22 29.03
N THR A 11 -35.54 -38.87 30.19
CA THR A 11 -36.23 -38.25 31.33
C THR A 11 -35.46 -37.05 31.88
N THR A 12 -34.15 -37.18 32.08
CA THR A 12 -33.28 -36.08 32.54
C THR A 12 -33.22 -34.93 31.54
N LYS A 13 -33.13 -35.23 30.23
CA LYS A 13 -33.19 -34.22 29.16
C LYS A 13 -34.51 -33.45 29.18
N SER A 14 -35.65 -34.16 29.27
CA SER A 14 -36.97 -33.52 29.30
C SER A 14 -37.16 -32.66 30.56
N HIS A 15 -36.65 -33.11 31.71
CA HIS A 15 -36.75 -32.39 32.97
C HIS A 15 -35.92 -31.10 32.93
N ARG A 16 -34.72 -31.16 32.34
CA ARG A 16 -33.86 -29.99 32.13
C ARG A 16 -34.47 -28.99 31.15
N GLU A 17 -35.07 -29.44 30.06
CA GLU A 17 -35.80 -28.56 29.12
C GLU A 17 -36.99 -27.87 29.79
N ARG A 18 -37.76 -28.58 30.64
CA ARG A 18 -38.88 -28.00 31.38
C ARG A 18 -38.43 -26.97 32.42
N LEU A 19 -37.36 -27.26 33.17
CA LEU A 19 -36.81 -26.30 34.13
C LEU A 19 -36.25 -25.06 33.43
N THR A 20 -35.44 -25.23 32.38
CA THR A 20 -34.85 -24.11 31.64
C THR A 20 -35.92 -23.25 30.97
N SER A 21 -36.96 -23.85 30.38
CA SER A 21 -38.08 -23.09 29.83
C SER A 21 -38.87 -22.33 30.91
N ALA A 22 -39.10 -22.93 32.08
CA ALA A 22 -39.76 -22.26 33.21
C ALA A 22 -38.93 -21.10 33.78
N PHE A 23 -37.60 -21.25 33.86
CA PHE A 23 -36.70 -20.17 34.28
C PHE A 23 -36.67 -19.00 33.29
N ILE A 24 -36.72 -19.27 31.98
CA ILE A 24 -36.64 -18.23 30.96
C ILE A 24 -37.99 -17.51 30.75
N HIS A 25 -39.12 -18.21 30.88
CA HIS A 25 -40.44 -17.69 30.47
C HIS A 25 -41.44 -17.46 31.63
N GLY A 26 -41.14 -17.89 32.86
CA GLY A 26 -42.10 -17.78 33.97
C GLY A 26 -43.33 -18.69 33.82
N ARG A 27 -44.42 -18.39 34.55
CA ARG A 27 -45.64 -19.23 34.60
C ARG A 27 -46.32 -19.23 33.22
N LEU A 28 -46.19 -20.35 32.52
CA LEU A 28 -46.60 -20.62 31.13
C LEU A 28 -47.95 -19.99 30.72
N GLN A 29 -47.90 -18.79 30.15
CA GLN A 29 -48.89 -18.28 29.22
C GLN A 29 -48.16 -18.01 27.90
N GLU A 30 -48.65 -18.65 26.84
CA GLU A 30 -48.22 -18.54 25.44
C GLU A 30 -46.97 -19.33 25.00
N ARG A 31 -47.26 -20.34 24.17
CA ARG A 31 -46.34 -21.25 23.52
C ARG A 31 -45.76 -20.61 22.25
N HIS A 32 -44.95 -19.55 22.39
CA HIS A 32 -44.18 -19.05 21.24
C HIS A 32 -42.91 -19.90 21.05
N LYS A 33 -42.67 -20.33 19.81
CA LYS A 33 -41.67 -21.36 19.45
C LYS A 33 -40.24 -20.77 19.42
N VAL A 34 -39.66 -20.51 20.59
CA VAL A 34 -38.32 -19.90 20.80
C VAL A 34 -37.21 -20.51 19.94
N ASN A 35 -37.33 -21.80 19.63
CA ASN A 35 -36.37 -22.53 18.81
C ASN A 35 -36.21 -21.95 17.38
N SER A 36 -37.22 -21.24 16.84
CA SER A 36 -37.08 -20.59 15.53
C SER A 36 -36.14 -19.39 15.56
N ASN A 37 -36.15 -18.61 16.66
CA ASN A 37 -35.27 -17.46 16.83
C ASN A 37 -33.84 -17.92 17.10
N VAL A 38 -33.64 -18.99 17.89
CA VAL A 38 -32.31 -19.58 18.11
C VAL A 38 -31.71 -20.11 16.80
N ASN A 39 -32.51 -20.82 16.00
CA ASN A 39 -32.05 -21.32 14.70
C ASN A 39 -31.73 -20.19 13.71
N ARG A 40 -32.48 -19.07 13.75
CA ARG A 40 -32.19 -17.88 12.94
C ARG A 40 -30.93 -17.15 13.41
N LEU A 41 -30.72 -17.05 14.72
CA LEU A 41 -29.50 -16.46 15.28
C LEU A 41 -28.26 -17.28 14.92
N LEU A 42 -28.35 -18.62 15.07
CA LEU A 42 -27.27 -19.51 14.70
C LEU A 42 -26.95 -19.43 13.19
N GLY A 43 -27.99 -19.39 12.35
CA GLY A 43 -27.83 -19.21 10.91
C GLY A 43 -27.18 -17.86 10.54
N SER A 44 -27.61 -16.77 11.16
CA SER A 44 -27.03 -15.44 10.94
C SER A 44 -25.57 -15.36 11.38
N PHE A 45 -25.23 -16.03 12.48
CA PHE A 45 -23.85 -16.05 12.98
C PHE A 45 -22.91 -16.77 12.01
N ILE A 46 -23.33 -17.91 11.47
CA ILE A 46 -22.56 -18.66 10.47
C ILE A 46 -22.38 -17.83 9.19
N LEU A 47 -23.44 -17.18 8.71
CA LEU A 47 -23.37 -16.33 7.52
C LEU A 47 -22.39 -15.17 7.71
N ALA A 48 -22.46 -14.49 8.86
CA ALA A 48 -21.55 -13.39 9.19
C ALA A 48 -20.09 -13.86 9.24
N ALA A 49 -19.82 -15.04 9.81
CA ALA A 49 -18.48 -15.60 9.88
C ALA A 49 -17.90 -15.91 8.49
N VAL A 50 -18.71 -16.47 7.58
CA VAL A 50 -18.29 -16.79 6.20
C VAL A 50 -17.98 -15.52 5.41
N ILE A 51 -18.85 -14.52 5.49
CA ILE A 51 -18.63 -13.22 4.82
C ILE A 51 -17.36 -12.55 5.38
N GLY A 52 -17.17 -12.58 6.71
CA GLY A 52 -15.97 -12.05 7.35
C GLY A 52 -14.69 -12.71 6.84
N MET A 53 -14.65 -14.05 6.75
CA MET A 53 -13.49 -14.77 6.20
C MET A 53 -13.22 -14.44 4.72
N ALA A 54 -14.26 -14.28 3.91
CA ALA A 54 -14.09 -13.89 2.51
C ALA A 54 -13.47 -12.49 2.36
N CYS A 55 -13.93 -11.52 3.15
CA CYS A 55 -13.37 -10.16 3.14
C CYS A 55 -11.91 -10.14 3.63
N LEU A 56 -11.60 -10.87 4.69
CA LEU A 56 -10.22 -10.94 5.21
C LEU A 56 -9.27 -11.64 4.22
N GLY A 57 -9.73 -12.74 3.59
CA GLY A 57 -8.94 -13.48 2.61
C GLY A 57 -8.61 -12.64 1.37
N THR A 58 -9.60 -11.94 0.82
CA THR A 58 -9.40 -11.07 -0.37
C THR A 58 -8.47 -9.91 -0.06
N GLY A 59 -8.65 -9.24 1.09
CA GLY A 59 -7.76 -8.16 1.53
C GLY A 59 -6.32 -8.63 1.72
N PHE A 60 -6.11 -9.82 2.29
CA PHE A 60 -4.78 -10.39 2.48
C PHE A 60 -4.08 -10.72 1.15
N VAL A 61 -4.79 -11.35 0.21
CA VAL A 61 -4.21 -11.70 -1.12
C VAL A 61 -3.87 -10.44 -1.91
N LEU A 62 -4.77 -9.46 -1.95
CA LEU A 62 -4.51 -8.18 -2.61
C LEU A 62 -3.33 -7.46 -1.94
N GLY A 63 -3.26 -7.47 -0.61
CA GLY A 63 -2.14 -6.92 0.14
C GLY A 63 -0.81 -7.60 -0.17
N LEU A 64 -0.78 -8.93 -0.31
CA LEU A 64 0.42 -9.68 -0.70
C LEU A 64 0.85 -9.34 -2.14
N LEU A 65 -0.08 -9.30 -3.08
CA LEU A 65 0.21 -8.95 -4.48
C LEU A 65 0.74 -7.53 -4.60
N GLN A 66 0.15 -6.59 -3.86
CA GLN A 66 0.57 -5.20 -3.86
C GLN A 66 1.97 -5.03 -3.23
N ARG A 67 2.26 -5.73 -2.14
CA ARG A 67 3.60 -5.78 -1.54
C ARG A 67 4.63 -6.37 -2.50
N GLN A 68 4.29 -7.48 -3.18
CA GLN A 68 5.18 -8.07 -4.18
C GLN A 68 5.48 -7.11 -5.33
N LYS A 69 4.46 -6.43 -5.86
CA LYS A 69 4.65 -5.42 -6.93
C LYS A 69 5.53 -4.26 -6.47
N GLN A 70 5.32 -3.74 -5.26
CA GLN A 70 6.16 -2.66 -4.71
C GLN A 70 7.60 -3.10 -4.52
N THR A 71 7.84 -4.27 -3.91
CA THR A 71 9.20 -4.78 -3.71
C THR A 71 9.89 -5.07 -5.03
N GLN A 72 9.17 -5.61 -6.02
CA GLN A 72 9.71 -5.85 -7.35
C GLN A 72 10.03 -4.55 -8.09
N ALA A 73 9.18 -3.51 -7.98
CA ALA A 73 9.44 -2.20 -8.57
C ALA A 73 10.64 -1.52 -7.91
N ILE A 74 10.74 -1.54 -6.58
CA ILE A 74 11.89 -1.00 -5.84
C ILE A 74 13.15 -1.78 -6.17
N THR A 75 13.09 -3.11 -6.25
CA THR A 75 14.26 -3.93 -6.60
C THR A 75 14.66 -3.71 -8.05
N ALA A 76 13.73 -3.61 -9.00
CA ALA A 76 14.02 -3.29 -10.40
C ALA A 76 14.58 -1.88 -10.55
N PHE A 77 14.09 -0.92 -9.77
CA PHE A 77 14.61 0.45 -9.73
C PHE A 77 16.01 0.50 -9.10
N MET A 78 16.24 -0.19 -7.97
CA MET A 78 17.56 -0.32 -7.36
C MET A 78 18.52 -1.10 -8.25
N GLN A 79 18.02 -2.10 -8.99
CA GLN A 79 18.79 -2.83 -9.98
C GLN A 79 19.14 -1.94 -11.17
N ALA A 80 18.20 -1.12 -11.67
CA ALA A 80 18.42 -0.13 -12.72
C ALA A 80 19.42 0.96 -12.26
N MET A 81 19.31 1.41 -11.01
CA MET A 81 20.23 2.35 -10.38
C MET A 81 21.61 1.73 -10.12
N SER A 82 21.67 0.45 -9.76
CA SER A 82 22.93 -0.30 -9.55
C SER A 82 23.55 -0.77 -10.87
N SER A 83 22.75 -0.94 -11.92
CA SER A 83 23.19 -1.18 -13.28
C SER A 83 23.61 0.16 -13.88
N ASN A 84 24.81 0.56 -13.44
CA ASN A 84 25.67 1.58 -14.00
C ASN A 84 25.34 3.04 -13.61
N PRO A 85 25.82 3.52 -12.44
CA PRO A 85 26.38 4.87 -12.45
C PRO A 85 27.40 4.93 -13.58
N ILE A 86 27.26 5.88 -14.49
CA ILE A 86 28.19 6.00 -15.63
C ILE A 86 29.57 6.17 -14.99
N LYS A 87 30.48 5.24 -15.28
CA LYS A 87 31.82 5.30 -14.72
C LYS A 87 32.63 6.30 -15.54
N PRO A 88 33.48 7.11 -14.90
CA PRO A 88 34.50 7.87 -15.62
C PRO A 88 35.32 6.89 -16.49
N GLY A 89 35.37 7.13 -17.80
CA GLY A 89 35.84 6.18 -18.81
C GLY A 89 35.26 6.48 -20.20
N ASP A 90 35.85 5.94 -21.27
CA ASP A 90 35.42 6.14 -22.66
C ASP A 90 35.23 7.62 -23.06
N GLY A 91 36.15 8.48 -22.61
CA GLY A 91 36.11 9.93 -22.86
C GLY A 91 35.30 10.74 -21.85
N TRP A 92 34.68 10.12 -20.83
CA TRP A 92 34.01 10.85 -19.75
C TRP A 92 34.93 11.03 -18.54
N VAL A 93 35.05 12.26 -18.07
CA VAL A 93 35.88 12.69 -16.94
C VAL A 93 34.96 13.20 -15.83
N GLU A 94 35.16 12.73 -14.61
CA GLU A 94 34.44 13.25 -13.45
C GLU A 94 34.86 14.69 -13.16
N VAL A 95 33.87 15.56 -12.96
CA VAL A 95 34.13 16.95 -12.61
C VAL A 95 34.29 17.02 -11.09
N GLU A 96 35.47 17.45 -10.65
CA GLU A 96 35.86 17.48 -9.24
C GLU A 96 34.81 18.20 -8.37
N ASP A 97 34.50 17.60 -7.22
CA ASP A 97 33.49 18.06 -6.26
C ASP A 97 32.04 18.14 -6.77
N THR A 98 31.74 17.54 -7.94
CA THR A 98 30.37 17.46 -8.46
C THR A 98 29.99 16.03 -8.82
N VAL A 99 28.68 15.77 -8.90
CA VAL A 99 28.14 14.46 -9.30
C VAL A 99 28.12 14.31 -10.84
N LEU A 100 28.80 15.19 -11.56
CA LEU A 100 28.76 15.30 -13.01
C LEU A 100 29.94 14.61 -13.68
N LEU A 101 29.68 14.10 -14.89
CA LEU A 101 30.70 13.67 -15.83
C LEU A 101 30.72 14.62 -17.02
N HIS A 102 31.91 15.00 -17.43
CA HIS A 102 32.18 15.87 -18.56
C HIS A 102 32.92 15.08 -19.65
N ASN A 103 32.44 15.19 -20.89
CA ASN A 103 33.17 14.69 -22.04
C ASN A 103 33.93 15.84 -22.73
N PRO A 104 35.27 15.93 -22.64
CA PRO A 104 36.04 17.01 -23.22
C PRO A 104 36.06 17.02 -24.76
N GLU A 105 35.66 15.93 -25.43
CA GLU A 105 35.56 15.88 -26.89
C GLU A 105 34.26 16.52 -27.40
N THR A 106 33.16 16.35 -26.66
CA THR A 106 31.83 16.85 -27.07
C THR A 106 31.38 18.09 -26.30
N GLY A 107 32.03 18.41 -25.16
CA GLY A 107 31.65 19.48 -24.25
C GLY A 107 30.37 19.20 -23.46
N ILE A 108 29.87 17.97 -23.49
CA ILE A 108 28.61 17.58 -22.84
C ILE A 108 28.87 17.23 -21.38
N TYR A 109 27.97 17.66 -20.49
CA TYR A 109 27.92 17.25 -19.10
C TYR A 109 26.73 16.34 -18.88
N ILE A 110 26.92 15.28 -18.10
CA ILE A 110 25.86 14.36 -17.70
C ILE A 110 25.92 14.10 -16.20
N ASP A 111 24.77 13.83 -15.60
CA ASP A 111 24.71 13.37 -14.21
C ASP A 111 25.17 11.91 -14.15
N SER A 112 26.16 11.63 -13.30
CA SER A 112 26.70 10.27 -13.12
C SER A 112 25.65 9.26 -12.62
N ARG A 113 24.58 9.74 -11.97
CA ARG A 113 23.52 8.89 -11.38
C ARG A 113 22.41 8.55 -12.35
N THR A 114 22.04 9.49 -13.22
CA THR A 114 20.87 9.37 -14.10
C THR A 114 21.26 9.25 -15.58
N GLY A 115 22.46 9.70 -15.95
CA GLY A 115 22.90 9.82 -17.33
C GLY A 115 22.21 10.92 -18.13
N PHE A 116 21.44 11.78 -17.46
CA PHE A 116 20.76 12.90 -18.12
C PHE A 116 21.74 14.01 -18.45
N HIS A 117 21.49 14.70 -19.55
CA HIS A 117 22.28 15.87 -19.95
C HIS A 117 22.05 16.98 -18.94
N VAL A 118 23.13 17.53 -18.42
CA VAL A 118 23.12 18.59 -17.41
C VAL A 118 23.75 19.84 -18.01
N ASP A 119 23.16 20.98 -17.72
CA ASP A 119 23.82 22.25 -17.89
C ASP A 119 24.68 22.54 -16.64
N PRO A 120 26.02 22.60 -16.76
CA PRO A 120 26.92 22.77 -15.62
C PRO A 120 26.78 24.13 -14.93
N GLU A 121 26.23 25.16 -15.60
CA GLU A 121 26.03 26.48 -14.98
C GLU A 121 24.79 26.48 -14.09
N THR A 122 23.70 25.88 -14.57
CA THR A 122 22.41 25.90 -13.87
C THR A 122 22.19 24.68 -12.97
N MET A 123 22.98 23.61 -13.16
CA MET A 123 22.79 22.30 -12.53
C MET A 123 21.41 21.70 -12.80
N LEU A 124 20.83 22.05 -13.96
CA LEU A 124 19.55 21.52 -14.42
C LEU A 124 19.80 20.42 -15.46
N ALA A 125 19.12 19.30 -15.27
CA ALA A 125 19.11 18.16 -16.18
C ALA A 125 17.80 18.09 -16.95
N THR A 126 17.83 17.53 -18.16
CA THR A 126 16.61 17.25 -18.94
C THR A 126 16.34 15.75 -18.97
N ASP A 127 15.14 15.36 -18.55
CA ASP A 127 14.70 13.97 -18.60
C ASP A 127 14.27 13.54 -20.03
N PRO A 128 14.08 12.24 -20.29
CA PRO A 128 13.64 11.75 -21.61
C PRO A 128 12.25 12.24 -22.04
N GLN A 129 11.45 12.77 -21.11
CA GLN A 129 10.13 13.35 -21.34
C GLN A 129 10.20 14.87 -21.58
N GLY A 130 11.40 15.46 -21.58
CA GLY A 130 11.64 16.88 -21.80
C GLY A 130 11.41 17.76 -20.56
N ARG A 131 11.26 17.16 -19.38
CA ARG A 131 11.10 17.89 -18.11
C ARG A 131 12.47 18.24 -17.53
N THR A 132 12.54 19.40 -16.89
CA THR A 132 13.77 19.86 -16.25
C THR A 132 13.83 19.39 -14.79
N ILE A 133 14.98 18.90 -14.34
CA ILE A 133 15.24 18.37 -13.00
C ILE A 133 16.48 19.07 -12.44
N ASP A 134 16.41 19.63 -11.25
CA ASP A 134 17.61 20.11 -10.56
C ASP A 134 18.36 18.93 -9.96
N VAL A 135 19.58 18.66 -10.43
CA VAL A 135 20.35 17.48 -10.00
C VAL A 135 20.81 17.55 -8.55
N ARG A 136 20.83 18.75 -7.94
CA ARG A 136 21.24 18.93 -6.55
C ARG A 136 20.12 18.52 -5.60
N LEU A 137 18.88 18.84 -5.98
CA LEU A 137 17.69 18.59 -5.17
C LEU A 137 17.01 17.27 -5.55
N GLY A 138 17.14 16.84 -6.81
CA GLY A 138 16.36 15.76 -7.39
C GLY A 138 14.89 16.12 -7.62
N TRP A 139 14.56 17.41 -7.69
CA TRP A 139 13.20 17.92 -7.86
C TRP A 139 13.00 18.40 -9.28
N TYR A 140 11.77 18.32 -9.79
CA TYR A 140 11.44 18.91 -11.08
C TYR A 140 11.46 20.44 -10.94
N PHE A 141 12.08 21.10 -11.90
CA PHE A 141 12.07 22.55 -12.01
C PHE A 141 11.21 22.93 -13.21
N ASP A 142 10.27 23.85 -13.01
CA ASP A 142 9.47 24.41 -14.09
C ASP A 142 10.10 25.73 -14.54
N PRO A 143 10.73 25.80 -15.73
CA PRO A 143 11.39 27.01 -16.21
C PRO A 143 10.41 28.14 -16.57
N GLU A 144 9.12 27.84 -16.79
CA GLU A 144 8.12 28.86 -17.08
C GLU A 144 7.67 29.58 -15.81
N THR A 145 7.51 28.83 -14.72
CA THR A 145 6.99 29.37 -13.45
C THR A 145 8.07 29.62 -12.40
N GLY A 146 9.26 29.05 -12.55
CA GLY A 146 10.33 29.08 -11.56
C GLY A 146 10.09 28.18 -10.34
N TYR A 147 9.03 27.35 -10.37
CA TYR A 147 8.66 26.53 -9.22
C TYR A 147 9.31 25.16 -9.23
N TYR A 148 9.50 24.63 -8.02
CA TYR A 148 10.04 23.29 -7.80
C TYR A 148 8.92 22.32 -7.44
N THR A 149 8.88 21.16 -8.09
CA THR A 149 7.90 20.10 -7.83
C THR A 149 8.60 18.85 -7.30
N ASP A 150 8.17 18.38 -6.13
CA ASP A 150 8.69 17.15 -5.54
C ASP A 150 8.20 15.93 -6.36
N PRO A 151 9.10 15.08 -6.90
CA PRO A 151 8.73 13.88 -7.63
C PRO A 151 7.95 12.86 -6.80
N ALA A 152 8.09 12.86 -5.48
CA ALA A 152 7.45 11.89 -4.59
C ALA A 152 6.04 12.31 -4.19
N SER A 153 5.86 13.57 -3.77
CA SER A 153 4.56 14.08 -3.30
C SER A 153 3.76 14.83 -4.36
N GLY A 154 4.40 15.31 -5.43
CA GLY A 154 3.77 16.18 -6.44
C GLY A 154 3.52 17.61 -5.96
N LEU A 155 3.97 17.98 -4.76
CA LEU A 155 3.82 19.33 -4.23
C LEU A 155 4.73 20.30 -4.96
N ARG A 156 4.17 21.45 -5.36
CA ARG A 156 4.89 22.53 -6.03
C ARG A 156 5.18 23.65 -5.04
N ILE A 157 6.42 24.15 -5.03
CA ILE A 157 6.93 25.14 -4.08
C ILE A 157 7.57 26.29 -4.86
N ASP A 158 7.27 27.50 -4.43
CA ASP A 158 7.98 28.70 -4.86
C ASP A 158 9.31 28.81 -4.07
N PRO A 159 10.48 28.80 -4.74
CA PRO A 159 11.77 28.87 -4.06
C PRO A 159 12.05 30.24 -3.42
N GLU A 160 11.42 31.32 -3.87
CA GLU A 160 11.61 32.66 -3.30
C GLU A 160 10.78 32.86 -2.03
N THR A 161 9.52 32.43 -2.05
CA THR A 161 8.60 32.62 -0.91
C THR A 161 8.56 31.43 0.04
N LEU A 162 9.10 30.28 -0.37
CA LEU A 162 9.04 29.00 0.35
C LEU A 162 7.61 28.56 0.72
N GLN A 163 6.65 28.87 -0.15
CA GLN A 163 5.23 28.52 0.02
C GLN A 163 4.81 27.46 -1.00
N VAL A 164 3.85 26.63 -0.60
CA VAL A 164 3.24 25.64 -1.49
C VAL A 164 2.28 26.36 -2.44
N VAL A 165 2.47 26.13 -3.73
CA VAL A 165 1.62 26.66 -4.80
C VAL A 165 0.59 25.58 -5.15
N GLU A 166 -0.66 25.80 -4.76
CA GLU A 166 -1.77 24.94 -5.17
C GLU A 166 -2.14 25.21 -6.63
N GLU A 167 -2.32 24.15 -7.42
CA GLU A 167 -2.84 24.24 -8.78
C GLU A 167 -4.34 24.58 -8.71
N LYS A 168 -4.75 25.66 -9.38
CA LYS A 168 -6.13 26.17 -9.34
C LYS A 168 -6.93 25.72 -10.54
#